data_AF-A0A814HCK9-F1
#
_entry.id   AF-A0A814HCK9-F1
#
_cell.length_a   1.000
_cell.length_b   1.000
_cell.length_c   1.000
_cell.angle_alpha   90.00
_cell.angle_beta   90.00
_cell.angle_gamma   90.00
#
_symmetry.space_group_name_H-M   'P 1'
#
loop_
_entity.id
_entity.type
_entity.pdbx_description
1 polymer ?
#
loop_
_entity_poly.entity_id
_entity_poly.type
_entity_poly.pdbx_seq_one_letter_code
_entity_poly.pdbx_strand_id
1 'polypeptide(L)'
;MNQIQNCLINVCLNEGKRLARETSEKPRTIINKIQKCVSSDSAIELTRPNVMTKIINRARNAFIGRGNYTSRSEIDLPEELRKTIVSQELLYDSGPNDPNRIIIFSTEKTLIY
;
A
#
# COMPACT_ATOMS: atom_id res chain seq x y z
N MET A 1 -0.12 -32.38 1.97
CA MET A 1 0.72 -31.19 1.67
C MET A 1 2.05 -31.36 2.38
N ASN A 2 3.15 -31.34 1.63
CA ASN A 2 4.48 -31.69 2.14
C ASN A 2 5.13 -30.49 2.86
N GLN A 3 5.92 -30.71 3.91
CA GLN A 3 6.53 -29.65 4.74
C GLN A 3 7.42 -28.69 3.90
N ILE A 4 8.03 -29.24 2.85
CA ILE A 4 8.87 -28.53 1.87
C ILE A 4 8.03 -27.58 1.00
N GLN A 5 6.83 -27.97 0.57
CA GLN A 5 5.93 -27.09 -0.20
C GLN A 5 5.56 -25.85 0.61
N ASN A 6 5.21 -26.01 1.89
CA ASN A 6 4.86 -24.88 2.76
C ASN A 6 6.04 -23.90 2.96
N CYS A 7 7.27 -24.42 3.03
CA CYS A 7 8.47 -23.59 3.09
C CYS A 7 8.61 -22.74 1.82
N LEU A 8 8.49 -23.36 0.65
CA LEU A 8 8.54 -22.70 -0.65
C LEU A 8 7.45 -21.64 -0.83
N ILE A 9 6.23 -21.91 -0.37
CA ILE A 9 5.14 -20.92 -0.35
C ILE A 9 5.59 -19.70 0.43
N ASN A 10 6.02 -19.88 1.67
CA ASN A 10 6.38 -18.77 2.54
C ASN A 10 7.54 -17.94 2.00
N VAL A 11 8.54 -18.58 1.38
CA VAL A 11 9.64 -17.88 0.69
C VAL A 11 9.10 -17.01 -0.44
N CYS A 12 8.26 -17.57 -1.33
CA CYS A 12 7.67 -16.82 -2.44
C CYS A 12 6.80 -15.65 -1.95
N LEU A 13 6.02 -15.86 -0.89
CA LEU A 13 5.18 -14.84 -0.28
C LEU A 13 6.00 -13.69 0.31
N ASN A 14 7.08 -14.01 1.02
CA ASN A 14 7.93 -13.01 1.63
C ASN A 14 8.70 -12.22 0.59
N GLU A 15 9.16 -12.88 -0.47
CA GLU A 15 9.81 -12.21 -1.59
C GLU A 15 8.85 -11.27 -2.34
N GLY A 16 7.60 -11.70 -2.54
CA GLY A 16 6.57 -10.82 -3.10
C GLY A 16 6.26 -9.61 -2.24
N LYS A 17 6.25 -9.74 -0.90
CA LYS A 17 6.12 -8.59 0.00
C LYS A 17 7.33 -7.66 -0.06
N ARG A 18 8.54 -8.23 -0.17
CA ARG A 18 9.80 -7.47 -0.27
C ARG A 18 9.81 -6.62 -1.53
N LEU A 19 9.60 -7.25 -2.70
CA LEU A 19 9.51 -6.55 -3.99
C LEU A 19 8.37 -5.53 -4.05
N ALA A 20 7.25 -5.80 -3.39
CA ALA A 20 6.13 -4.86 -3.32
C ALA A 20 6.47 -3.55 -2.58
N ARG A 21 7.40 -3.60 -1.61
CA ARG A 21 7.86 -2.44 -0.83
C ARG A 21 8.97 -1.67 -1.54
N GLU A 22 9.84 -2.38 -2.27
CA GLU A 22 11.01 -1.79 -2.91
C GLU A 22 10.75 -1.25 -4.32
N THR A 23 9.65 -1.68 -4.97
CA THR A 23 9.39 -1.37 -6.38
C THR A 23 7.97 -0.84 -6.63
N SER A 24 7.82 0.01 -7.64
CA SER A 24 6.54 0.50 -8.16
C SER A 24 5.97 -0.37 -9.30
N GLU A 25 6.57 -1.54 -9.56
CA GLU A 25 6.17 -2.42 -10.68
C GLU A 25 4.73 -2.93 -10.55
N LYS A 26 4.08 -3.24 -11.67
CA LYS A 26 2.73 -3.84 -11.63
C LYS A 26 2.77 -5.19 -10.92
N PRO A 27 1.75 -5.58 -10.12
CA PRO A 27 1.75 -6.86 -9.40
C PRO A 27 2.02 -8.06 -10.29
N ARG A 28 1.52 -8.05 -11.53
CA ARG A 28 1.78 -9.10 -12.53
C ARG A 28 3.26 -9.27 -12.86
N THR A 29 4.02 -8.18 -12.92
CA THR A 29 5.46 -8.20 -13.16
C THR A 29 6.21 -8.86 -12.01
N ILE A 30 5.84 -8.51 -10.77
CA ILE A 30 6.43 -9.08 -9.55
C ILE A 30 6.12 -10.59 -9.47
N ILE A 31 4.87 -10.98 -9.74
CA ILE A 31 4.44 -12.39 -9.75
C ILE A 31 5.25 -13.18 -10.77
N ASN A 32 5.40 -12.66 -12.00
CA ASN A 32 6.19 -13.32 -13.04
C ASN A 32 7.66 -13.48 -12.64
N LYS A 33 8.25 -12.51 -11.93
CA LYS A 33 9.63 -12.62 -11.42
C LYS A 33 9.76 -13.75 -10.40
N ILE A 34 8.84 -13.83 -9.45
CA ILE A 34 8.83 -14.89 -8.42
C ILE A 34 8.63 -16.26 -9.08
N GLN A 35 7.69 -16.37 -10.02
CA GLN A 35 7.41 -17.63 -10.72
C GLN A 35 8.58 -18.13 -11.57
N LYS A 36 9.45 -17.25 -12.08
CA LYS A 36 10.68 -17.66 -12.78
C LYS A 36 11.72 -18.30 -11.86
N CYS A 37 11.62 -18.10 -10.55
CA CYS A 37 12.55 -18.64 -9.56
C CYS A 37 12.12 -19.99 -9.00
N VAL A 38 10.96 -20.53 -9.41
CA VAL A 38 10.43 -21.83 -8.99
C VAL A 38 10.17 -22.73 -10.18
N SER A 39 10.21 -24.05 -9.99
CA SER A 39 9.89 -25.01 -11.03
C SER A 39 8.44 -24.82 -11.52
N SER A 40 8.16 -25.15 -12.79
CA SER A 40 6.83 -25.00 -13.41
C SER A 40 5.71 -25.63 -12.59
N ASP A 41 5.97 -26.81 -12.05
CA ASP A 41 5.01 -27.60 -11.29
C ASP A 41 4.70 -26.93 -9.94
N SER A 42 5.71 -26.30 -9.35
CA SER A 42 5.59 -25.53 -8.12
C SER A 42 4.94 -24.17 -8.37
N ALA A 43 5.18 -23.52 -9.51
CA ALA A 43 4.64 -22.19 -9.81
C ALA A 43 3.10 -22.16 -9.81
N ILE A 44 2.46 -23.21 -10.34
CA ILE A 44 1.00 -23.32 -10.47
C ILE A 44 0.32 -23.43 -9.09
N GLU A 45 0.90 -24.21 -8.18
CA GLU A 45 0.35 -24.39 -6.84
C GLU A 45 0.69 -23.23 -5.89
N LEU A 46 1.93 -22.73 -5.96
CA LEU A 46 2.49 -21.80 -4.97
C LEU A 46 2.03 -20.34 -5.16
N THR A 47 1.60 -19.96 -6.36
CA THR A 47 1.34 -18.55 -6.71
C THR A 47 0.03 -18.36 -7.46
N ARG A 48 -1.10 -18.64 -6.81
CA ARG A 48 -2.41 -18.20 -7.32
C ARG A 48 -2.35 -16.68 -7.57
N PRO A 49 -2.43 -16.19 -8.83
CA PRO A 49 -2.12 -14.79 -9.14
C PRO A 49 -3.00 -13.79 -8.36
N ASN A 50 -4.25 -14.17 -8.09
CA ASN A 50 -5.19 -13.38 -7.31
C ASN A 50 -4.76 -13.21 -5.85
N VAL A 51 -4.22 -14.26 -5.23
CA VAL A 51 -3.74 -14.22 -3.83
C VAL A 51 -2.50 -13.33 -3.75
N MET A 52 -1.58 -13.49 -4.71
CA MET A 52 -0.35 -12.70 -4.73
C MET A 52 -0.60 -11.23 -4.99
N THR A 53 -1.52 -10.92 -5.89
CA THR A 53 -1.95 -9.54 -6.14
C THR A 53 -2.50 -8.90 -4.86
N LYS A 54 -3.34 -9.62 -4.08
CA LYS A 54 -3.83 -9.14 -2.78
C LYS A 54 -2.70 -8.90 -1.79
N ILE A 55 -1.71 -9.78 -1.72
CA ILE A 55 -0.57 -9.66 -0.80
C ILE A 55 0.31 -8.46 -1.19
N ILE A 56 0.63 -8.30 -2.47
CA ILE A 56 1.40 -7.17 -2.99
C ILE A 56 0.69 -5.84 -2.67
N ASN A 57 -0.61 -5.75 -2.97
CA ASN A 57 -1.39 -4.55 -2.70
C ASN A 57 -1.48 -4.26 -1.19
N ARG A 58 -1.65 -5.29 -0.36
CA ARG A 58 -1.62 -5.13 1.11
C ARG A 58 -0.26 -4.67 1.61
N ALA A 59 0.84 -5.22 1.06
CA ALA A 59 2.19 -4.85 1.47
C ALA A 59 2.51 -3.39 1.12
N ARG A 60 2.04 -2.91 -0.05
CA ARG A 60 2.13 -1.50 -0.45
C ARG A 60 1.30 -0.58 0.43
N ASN A 61 0.08 -1.01 0.73
CA ASN A 61 -0.86 -0.23 1.52
C ASN A 61 -0.68 -0.41 3.03
N ALA A 62 0.32 -1.17 3.49
CA ALA A 62 0.57 -1.41 4.90
C ALA A 62 1.02 -0.12 5.63
N PHE A 63 1.61 0.83 4.89
CA PHE A 63 1.99 2.16 5.40
C PHE A 63 0.90 3.22 5.24
N ILE A 64 -0.17 2.93 4.50
CA ILE A 64 -1.31 3.83 4.43
C ILE A 64 -2.08 3.63 5.74
N GLY A 65 -1.85 4.52 6.69
CA GLY A 65 -2.34 4.44 8.07
C GLY A 65 -3.77 3.95 8.15
N ARG A 66 -3.97 2.74 8.68
CA ARG A 66 -5.29 2.25 9.07
C ARG A 66 -5.57 2.75 10.48
N GLY A 67 -6.06 3.98 10.60
CA GLY A 67 -6.69 4.36 11.86
C GLY A 67 -8.07 3.74 11.93
N ASN A 68 -8.37 3.10 13.07
CA ASN A 68 -9.74 2.75 13.43
C ASN A 68 -10.44 4.03 13.89
N TYR A 69 -10.73 4.92 12.94
CA TYR A 69 -11.40 6.17 13.22
C TYR A 69 -12.91 5.93 13.25
N THR A 70 -13.54 6.28 14.37
CA THR A 70 -14.98 6.19 14.56
C THR A 70 -15.71 7.40 13.98
N SER A 71 -14.98 8.50 13.78
CA SER A 71 -15.49 9.78 13.26
C SER A 71 -14.41 10.53 12.46
N ARG A 72 -14.83 11.45 11.56
CA ARG A 72 -13.90 12.25 10.74
C ARG A 72 -13.03 13.21 11.57
N SER A 73 -13.47 13.57 12.78
CA SER A 73 -12.74 14.37 13.76
C SER A 73 -11.53 13.65 14.34
N GLU A 74 -11.54 12.32 14.40
CA GLU A 74 -10.43 11.52 14.94
C GLU A 74 -9.26 11.33 13.96
N ILE A 75 -9.45 11.73 12.70
CA ILE A 75 -8.41 11.60 11.67
C ILE A 75 -7.36 12.68 11.92
N ASP A 76 -6.27 12.30 12.57
CA ASP A 76 -5.05 13.11 12.55
C ASP A 76 -4.32 12.84 11.23
N LEU A 77 -3.94 13.91 10.53
CA LEU A 77 -3.23 13.82 9.25
C LEU A 77 -1.73 13.89 9.51
N PRO A 78 -0.99 12.77 9.37
CA PRO A 78 0.47 12.76 9.49
C PRO A 78 1.09 13.83 8.57
N GLU A 79 2.18 14.46 9.01
CA GLU A 79 2.84 15.53 8.25
C GLU A 79 3.19 15.10 6.82
N GLU A 80 3.55 13.83 6.65
CA GLU A 80 3.91 13.23 5.36
C GLU A 80 2.72 13.13 4.39
N LEU A 81 1.49 13.11 4.91
CA LEU A 81 0.25 13.05 4.13
C LEU A 81 -0.39 14.43 3.91
N ARG A 82 0.24 15.50 4.41
CA ARG A 82 -0.18 16.89 4.11
C ARG A 82 0.17 17.31 2.70
N LYS A 83 0.94 16.50 1.97
CA LYS A 83 1.22 16.67 0.53
C LYS A 83 0.51 15.59 -0.26
N THR A 84 -0.31 15.98 -1.23
CA THR A 84 -0.94 15.03 -2.14
C THR A 84 0.02 14.66 -3.29
N ILE A 85 -0.30 13.58 -4.01
CA ILE A 85 0.44 13.13 -5.22
C ILE A 85 0.49 14.21 -6.32
N VAL A 86 -0.38 15.24 -6.23
CA VAL A 86 -0.48 16.36 -7.17
C VAL A 86 0.12 17.66 -6.59
N SER A 87 1.06 17.54 -5.64
CA SER A 87 1.70 18.69 -4.97
C SER A 87 0.71 19.64 -4.26
N GLN A 88 -0.49 19.19 -3.92
CA GLN A 88 -1.43 20.00 -3.15
C GLN A 88 -1.04 19.93 -1.68
N GLU A 89 -0.97 21.08 -1.01
CA GLU A 89 -0.56 21.15 0.39
C GLU A 89 -1.78 21.41 1.29
N LEU A 90 -1.81 20.80 2.46
CA LEU A 90 -2.82 21.12 3.47
C LEU A 90 -2.58 22.53 3.99
N LEU A 91 -3.48 23.46 3.65
CA LEU A 91 -3.36 24.87 4.00
C LEU A 91 -4.01 25.18 5.35
N TYR A 92 -5.12 24.53 5.65
CA TYR A 92 -5.88 24.77 6.87
C TYR A 92 -6.65 23.53 7.31
N ASP A 93 -6.65 23.30 8.61
CA ASP A 93 -7.47 22.30 9.28
C ASP A 93 -8.01 22.93 10.56
N SER A 94 -9.34 23.03 10.66
CA SER A 94 -9.98 23.62 11.85
C SER A 94 -9.85 22.75 13.10
N GLY A 95 -9.38 21.50 12.93
CA GLY A 95 -8.96 20.64 14.01
C GLY A 95 -10.04 19.69 14.52
N PRO A 96 -9.66 18.75 15.38
CA PRO A 96 -10.50 17.62 15.80
C PRO A 96 -11.70 18.03 16.68
N ASN A 97 -11.66 19.22 17.29
CA ASN A 97 -12.70 19.70 18.20
C ASN A 97 -13.78 20.54 17.49
N ASP A 98 -13.69 20.75 16.18
CA ASP A 98 -14.69 21.48 15.39
C ASP A 98 -15.81 20.53 14.92
N PRO A 99 -17.07 20.73 15.35
CA PRO A 99 -18.20 19.91 14.91
C PRO A 99 -18.47 20.03 13.39
N ASN A 100 -17.96 21.08 12.73
CA ASN A 100 -18.05 21.30 11.30
C ASN A 100 -16.67 21.27 10.64
N ARG A 101 -15.77 20.38 11.09
CA ARG A 101 -14.35 20.36 10.70
C ARG A 101 -14.12 20.68 9.21
N ILE A 102 -13.39 21.76 8.98
CA ILE A 102 -13.05 22.28 7.66
C ILE A 102 -11.60 21.92 7.38
N ILE A 103 -11.38 21.25 6.26
CA ILE A 103 -10.05 20.90 5.75
C ILE A 103 -9.89 21.57 4.39
N ILE A 104 -8.92 22.47 4.25
CA ILE A 104 -8.63 23.22 3.02
C ILE A 104 -7.28 22.78 2.48
N PHE A 105 -7.27 22.35 1.22
CA PHE A 105 -6.05 22.08 0.47
C PHE A 105 -5.76 23.24 -0.49
N SER A 106 -4.51 23.65 -0.57
CA SER A 106 -4.02 24.57 -1.60
C SER A 106 -3.51 23.80 -2.81
N THR A 107 -3.47 24.47 -3.96
CA THR A 107 -2.80 23.97 -5.17
C THR A 107 -1.70 24.94 -5.56
N GLU A 108 -0.77 24.52 -6.42
CA GLU A 108 0.24 25.43 -6.97
C GLU A 108 -0.36 26.70 -7.61
N LYS A 109 -1.60 26.63 -8.15
CA LYS A 109 -2.30 27.78 -8.72
C LYS A 109 -2.85 28.76 -7.67
N THR A 110 -3.10 28.28 -6.46
CA THR A 110 -3.65 29.06 -5.34
C THR A 110 -2.58 29.56 -4.37
N LEU A 111 -1.34 29.06 -4.49
CA LEU A 111 -0.17 29.44 -3.69
C LEU A 111 0.61 30.64 -4.25
N ILE A 112 0.14 31.23 -5.36
CA ILE A 112 0.82 32.35 -6.03
C ILE A 112 0.44 33.66 -5.33
N TYR A 113 1.40 34.24 -4.60
CA TYR A 113 1.43 35.65 -4.18
C TYR A 113 2.10 36.52 -5.24
#